data_AF-A0A9P5JFS3-F1
#
_entry.id   AF-A0A9P5JFS3-F1
#
_cell.length_a   1.000
_cell.length_b   1.000
_cell.length_c   1.000
_cell.angle_alpha   90.00
_cell.angle_beta   90.00
_cell.angle_gamma   90.00
#
_symmetry.space_group_name_H-M   'P 1'
#
loop_
_entity.id
_entity.type
_entity.pdbx_description
1 polymer ?
#
loop_
_entity_poly.entity_id
_entity_poly.type
_entity_poly.pdbx_seq_one_letter_code
_entity_poly.pdbx_strand_id
1 'polypeptide(L)'
;MTSSYPRSSQRPRSRGTPRTPMTETSPEDILLTEDADLGALQTKLLENDTLNYSRDEAAALCTTLTVLRKNSIPPPMRFSVRTLTLLPPSMSDGVTPTEKCLEFLSQLSISSRDAASGLITSSLVAGRRSEAEDHGDVAFWVGNIDETRLPDSILERLNVICPGEMYLLQNEGGQMLTSLNMINPIELNASSNLHAAVGLLAKMEKVVEFRTVISEEDSLVLYICAGTFEGAWCGLMGLSVESD
;
A
#
# COMPACT_ATOMS: atom_id res chain seq x y z
N MET A 1 -18.87 48.96 66.87
CA MET A 1 -17.76 48.39 66.07
C MET A 1 -18.36 47.61 64.91
N THR A 2 -18.45 48.23 63.75
CA THR A 2 -19.05 47.68 62.52
C THR A 2 -17.92 47.29 61.57
N SER A 3 -17.82 46.00 61.25
CA SER A 3 -16.83 45.45 60.32
C SER A 3 -17.53 45.05 59.02
N SER A 4 -17.08 45.65 57.93
CA SER A 4 -17.52 45.46 56.56
C SER A 4 -16.54 44.54 55.82
N TYR A 5 -17.06 43.46 55.21
CA TYR A 5 -16.31 42.59 54.29
C TYR A 5 -16.88 42.70 52.87
N PRO A 6 -16.04 42.73 51.83
CA PRO A 6 -16.49 42.79 50.44
C PRO A 6 -16.75 41.40 49.84
N ARG A 7 -17.81 41.30 49.02
CA ARG A 7 -18.18 40.12 48.21
C ARG A 7 -17.29 40.00 46.97
N SER A 8 -16.73 38.82 46.73
CA SER A 8 -16.04 38.46 45.49
C SER A 8 -17.02 37.88 44.47
N SER A 9 -16.98 38.41 43.24
CA SER A 9 -17.79 37.99 42.09
C SER A 9 -17.04 36.92 41.29
N GLN A 10 -17.58 35.70 41.25
CA GLN A 10 -17.10 34.65 40.34
C GLN A 10 -17.72 34.86 38.95
N ARG A 11 -16.87 34.98 37.93
CA ARG A 11 -17.28 34.98 36.51
C ARG A 11 -17.50 33.53 36.02
N PRO A 12 -18.53 33.28 35.19
CA PRO A 12 -18.75 31.98 34.58
C PRO A 12 -17.72 31.71 33.46
N ARG A 13 -17.11 30.51 33.49
CA ARG A 13 -16.22 30.04 32.42
C ARG A 13 -17.07 29.59 31.22
N SER A 14 -16.88 30.22 30.08
CA SER A 14 -17.49 29.82 28.81
C SER A 14 -16.92 28.47 28.35
N ARG A 15 -17.81 27.51 28.07
CA ARG A 15 -17.47 26.24 27.41
C ARG A 15 -17.08 26.54 25.97
N GLY A 16 -15.79 26.42 25.65
CA GLY A 16 -15.32 26.37 24.26
C GLY A 16 -15.80 25.08 23.60
N THR A 17 -16.52 25.19 22.49
CA THR A 17 -16.84 24.06 21.62
C THR A 17 -15.56 23.45 21.06
N PRO A 18 -15.38 22.12 21.08
CA PRO A 18 -14.22 21.48 20.47
C PRO A 18 -14.23 21.76 18.96
N ARG A 19 -13.15 22.36 18.45
CA ARG A 19 -12.93 22.44 17.01
C ARG A 19 -12.60 21.05 16.50
N THR A 20 -13.46 20.48 15.67
CA THR A 20 -13.17 19.27 14.91
C THR A 20 -11.96 19.54 14.01
N PRO A 21 -10.87 18.75 14.09
CA PRO A 21 -9.75 18.91 13.17
C PRO A 21 -10.24 18.60 11.75
N MET A 22 -10.18 19.59 10.87
CA MET A 22 -10.40 19.37 9.44
C MET A 22 -9.14 18.70 8.89
N THR A 23 -9.22 17.40 8.64
CA THR A 23 -8.24 16.68 7.81
C THR A 23 -8.45 17.13 6.36
N GLU A 24 -7.76 18.20 5.95
CA GLU A 24 -7.64 18.54 4.53
C GLU A 24 -6.96 17.37 3.81
N THR A 25 -7.70 16.69 2.96
CA THR A 25 -7.14 15.73 2.00
C THR A 25 -6.28 16.52 1.03
N SER A 26 -5.00 16.13 0.88
CA SER A 26 -4.12 16.69 -0.15
C SER A 26 -4.83 16.58 -1.50
N PRO A 27 -4.83 17.64 -2.35
CA PRO A 27 -5.56 17.67 -3.61
C PRO A 27 -5.17 16.58 -4.63
N GLU A 28 -4.09 15.85 -4.36
CA GLU A 28 -3.56 14.78 -5.23
C GLU A 28 -3.91 13.36 -4.76
N ASP A 29 -4.51 13.22 -3.58
CA ASP A 29 -4.95 11.91 -3.10
C ASP A 29 -6.31 11.56 -3.72
N ILE A 30 -6.43 10.33 -4.21
CA ILE A 30 -7.67 9.78 -4.75
C ILE A 30 -8.26 8.83 -3.73
N LEU A 31 -9.51 9.08 -3.32
CA LEU A 31 -10.28 8.15 -2.52
C LEU A 31 -10.74 7.02 -3.44
N LEU A 32 -10.46 5.76 -3.09
CA LEU A 32 -10.91 4.59 -3.84
C LEU A 32 -12.36 4.23 -3.48
N THR A 33 -13.29 5.15 -3.74
CA THR A 33 -14.75 4.90 -3.62
C THR A 33 -15.30 4.16 -4.84
N GLU A 34 -16.51 3.61 -4.75
CA GLU A 34 -17.21 3.00 -5.90
C GLU A 34 -17.28 3.95 -7.11
N ASP A 35 -17.48 5.24 -6.85
CA ASP A 35 -17.53 6.31 -7.86
C ASP A 35 -16.16 6.88 -8.25
N ALA A 36 -15.05 6.32 -7.74
CA ALA A 36 -13.72 6.82 -8.05
C ALA A 36 -13.48 6.76 -9.56
N ASP A 37 -13.14 7.90 -10.14
CA ASP A 37 -12.79 8.01 -11.56
C ASP A 37 -11.36 7.49 -11.77
N LEU A 38 -11.25 6.18 -11.97
CA LEU A 38 -9.98 5.55 -12.29
C LEU A 38 -9.46 5.94 -13.68
N GLY A 39 -10.33 6.46 -14.57
CA GLY A 39 -9.90 7.10 -15.80
C GLY A 39 -9.12 8.37 -15.52
N ALA A 40 -9.61 9.21 -14.60
CA ALA A 40 -8.86 10.38 -14.12
C ALA A 40 -7.56 10.00 -13.41
N LEU A 41 -7.52 8.90 -12.66
CA LEU A 41 -6.27 8.37 -12.10
C LEU A 41 -5.27 8.01 -13.22
N GLN A 42 -5.72 7.25 -14.22
CA GLN A 42 -4.87 6.87 -15.35
C GLN A 42 -4.35 8.10 -16.08
N THR A 43 -5.19 9.10 -16.35
CA THR A 43 -4.76 10.38 -16.94
C THR A 43 -3.71 11.08 -16.08
N LYS A 44 -3.92 11.18 -14.76
CA LYS A 44 -2.94 11.79 -13.84
C LYS A 44 -1.61 11.06 -13.82
N LEU A 45 -1.61 9.73 -13.93
CA LEU A 45 -0.37 8.93 -14.01
C LEU A 45 0.38 9.21 -15.31
N LEU A 46 -0.33 9.36 -16.43
CA LEU A 46 0.26 9.64 -17.75
C LEU A 46 0.74 11.09 -17.91
N GLU A 47 0.07 12.04 -17.27
CA GLU A 47 0.45 13.46 -17.27
C GLU A 47 1.60 13.78 -16.31
N ASN A 48 1.98 12.83 -15.45
CA ASN A 48 3.05 13.04 -14.49
C ASN A 48 4.43 12.73 -15.10
N ASP A 49 5.06 13.76 -15.65
CA ASP A 49 6.41 13.71 -16.26
C ASP A 49 7.50 13.15 -15.31
N THR A 50 7.28 13.17 -13.99
CA THR A 50 8.27 12.63 -13.03
C THR A 50 8.19 11.12 -12.86
N LEU A 51 7.02 10.52 -13.11
CA LEU A 51 6.79 9.09 -12.88
C LEU A 51 7.02 8.25 -14.14
N ASN A 52 6.98 8.86 -15.33
CA ASN A 52 7.25 8.22 -16.62
C ASN A 52 6.46 6.91 -16.83
N TYR A 53 5.17 6.87 -16.48
CA TYR A 53 4.32 5.70 -16.74
C TYR A 53 3.97 5.58 -18.22
N SER A 54 4.13 4.38 -18.78
CA SER A 54 3.49 4.03 -20.04
C SER A 54 1.98 3.84 -19.86
N ARG A 55 1.24 3.80 -20.99
CA ARG A 55 -0.21 3.53 -20.97
C ARG A 55 -0.53 2.18 -20.32
N ASP A 56 0.25 1.16 -20.65
CA ASP A 56 0.02 -0.21 -20.21
C ASP A 56 0.36 -0.36 -18.72
N GLU A 57 1.43 0.26 -18.26
CA GLU A 57 1.79 0.30 -16.83
C GLU A 57 0.73 1.03 -15.99
N ALA A 58 0.22 2.16 -16.49
CA ALA A 58 -0.81 2.92 -15.79
C ALA A 58 -2.13 2.13 -15.76
N ALA A 59 -2.46 1.43 -16.85
CA ALA A 59 -3.60 0.54 -16.92
C ALA A 59 -3.46 -0.60 -15.90
N ALA A 60 -2.32 -1.27 -15.86
CA ALA A 60 -2.07 -2.39 -14.95
C ALA A 60 -2.20 -1.99 -13.48
N LEU A 61 -1.64 -0.84 -13.10
CA LEU A 61 -1.80 -0.27 -11.77
C LEU A 61 -3.28 0.03 -11.44
N CYS A 62 -4.01 0.63 -12.39
CA CYS A 62 -5.44 0.93 -12.20
C CYS A 62 -6.29 -0.34 -12.09
N THR A 63 -5.97 -1.41 -12.81
CA THR A 63 -6.63 -2.71 -12.68
C THR A 63 -6.44 -3.27 -11.27
N THR A 64 -5.21 -3.26 -10.75
CA THR A 64 -4.94 -3.70 -9.37
C THR A 64 -5.74 -2.90 -8.34
N LEU A 65 -5.74 -1.57 -8.46
CA LEU A 65 -6.52 -0.70 -7.57
C LEU A 65 -8.04 -0.93 -7.70
N THR A 66 -8.53 -1.27 -8.91
CA THR A 66 -9.93 -1.62 -9.14
C THR A 66 -10.32 -2.88 -8.37
N VAL A 67 -9.50 -3.93 -8.45
CA VAL A 67 -9.74 -5.19 -7.76
C VAL A 67 -9.69 -5.00 -6.24
N LEU A 68 -8.66 -4.30 -5.73
CA LEU A 68 -8.55 -4.00 -4.31
C LEU A 68 -9.76 -3.20 -3.80
N ARG A 69 -10.24 -2.23 -4.57
CA ARG A 69 -11.45 -1.46 -4.24
C ARG A 69 -12.68 -2.35 -4.15
N LYS A 70 -12.93 -3.21 -5.15
CA LYS A 70 -14.10 -4.11 -5.15
C LYS A 70 -14.11 -5.05 -3.95
N ASN A 71 -12.92 -5.38 -3.45
CA ASN A 71 -12.71 -6.24 -2.30
C ASN A 71 -12.36 -5.44 -1.04
N SER A 72 -12.97 -4.27 -0.85
CA SER A 72 -12.75 -3.46 0.35
C SER A 72 -14.05 -3.11 1.05
N ILE A 73 -14.00 -2.96 2.38
CA ILE A 73 -15.13 -2.49 3.18
C ILE A 73 -15.05 -0.95 3.26
N PRO A 74 -16.16 -0.21 3.41
CA PRO A 74 -16.09 1.18 3.84
C PRO A 74 -15.44 1.33 5.24
N PRO A 75 -14.65 2.39 5.49
CA PRO A 75 -14.33 3.50 4.59
C PRO A 75 -13.30 3.12 3.52
N PRO A 76 -13.29 3.84 2.37
CA PRO A 76 -12.43 3.52 1.24
C PRO A 76 -10.94 3.76 1.56
N MET A 77 -10.08 2.95 0.96
CA MET A 77 -8.64 3.21 0.90
C MET A 77 -8.34 4.52 0.16
N ARG A 78 -7.15 5.07 0.40
CA ARG A 78 -6.68 6.28 -0.28
C ARG A 78 -5.45 5.95 -1.10
N PHE A 79 -5.44 6.31 -2.38
CA PHE A 79 -4.25 6.17 -3.21
C PHE A 79 -3.65 7.55 -3.47
N SER A 80 -2.39 7.73 -3.10
CA SER A 80 -1.66 8.98 -3.34
C SER A 80 -0.88 8.87 -4.65
N VAL A 81 -1.33 9.58 -5.70
CA VAL A 81 -0.70 9.51 -7.03
C VAL A 81 0.76 9.97 -6.99
N ARG A 82 1.04 11.02 -6.20
CA ARG A 82 2.39 11.59 -6.08
C ARG A 82 3.40 10.61 -5.51
N THR A 83 2.98 9.76 -4.57
CA THR A 83 3.86 8.84 -3.86
C THR A 83 3.64 7.39 -4.27
N LEU A 84 2.73 7.15 -5.22
CA LEU A 84 2.32 5.82 -5.68
C LEU A 84 1.98 4.86 -4.54
N THR A 85 1.40 5.40 -3.46
CA THR A 85 1.21 4.68 -2.21
C THR A 85 -0.26 4.55 -1.88
N LEU A 86 -0.67 3.32 -1.57
CA LEU A 86 -1.94 2.99 -0.95
C LEU A 86 -1.88 3.20 0.57
N LEU A 87 -2.80 3.99 1.09
CA LEU A 87 -2.91 4.38 2.49
C LEU A 87 -4.20 3.82 3.09
N PRO A 88 -4.21 3.51 4.40
CA PRO A 88 -5.38 2.97 5.06
C PRO A 88 -6.49 4.04 5.10
N PRO A 89 -7.76 3.61 5.23
CA PRO A 89 -8.89 4.53 5.27
C PRO A 89 -8.83 5.57 6.41
N SER A 90 -8.26 5.17 7.55
CA SER A 90 -8.10 6.02 8.72
C SER A 90 -6.68 5.93 9.26
N MET A 91 -6.05 7.09 9.44
CA MET A 91 -4.77 7.25 10.13
C MET A 91 -5.02 7.27 11.65
N SER A 92 -5.78 6.29 12.15
CA SER A 92 -6.45 6.31 13.47
C SER A 92 -5.51 6.53 14.67
N ASP A 93 -4.22 6.26 14.49
CA ASP A 93 -3.24 6.27 15.57
C ASP A 93 -2.46 7.59 15.60
N GLY A 94 -2.83 8.56 14.76
CA GLY A 94 -2.13 9.83 14.60
C GLY A 94 -0.75 9.70 13.95
N VAL A 95 -0.39 8.49 13.52
CA VAL A 95 0.85 8.22 12.80
C VAL A 95 0.59 8.43 11.32
N THR A 96 1.39 9.29 10.70
CA THR A 96 1.43 9.50 9.25
C THR A 96 2.76 8.99 8.71
N PRO A 97 2.82 8.48 7.47
CA PRO A 97 4.09 8.12 6.87
C PRO A 97 5.00 9.35 6.82
N THR A 98 6.27 9.16 7.20
CA THR A 98 7.27 10.20 7.08
C THR A 98 7.57 10.48 5.60
N GLU A 99 8.10 11.66 5.27
CA GLU A 99 8.50 11.99 3.89
C GLU A 99 9.49 10.96 3.33
N LYS A 100 10.44 10.50 4.16
CA LYS A 100 11.40 9.44 3.80
C LYS A 100 10.72 8.10 3.51
N CYS A 101 9.66 7.75 4.24
CA CYS A 101 8.87 6.54 3.99
C CYS A 101 8.10 6.64 2.66
N LEU A 102 7.50 7.80 2.39
CA LEU A 102 6.81 8.05 1.11
C LEU A 102 7.77 8.05 -0.09
N GLU A 103 8.96 8.64 0.07
CA GLU A 103 10.01 8.58 -0.95
C GLU A 103 10.46 7.14 -1.19
N PHE A 104 10.68 6.37 -0.12
CA PHE A 104 11.02 4.95 -0.20
C PHE A 104 9.95 4.15 -0.95
N LEU A 105 8.66 4.33 -0.62
CA LEU A 105 7.56 3.60 -1.27
C LEU A 105 7.38 3.99 -2.73
N SER A 106 7.55 5.27 -3.05
CA SER A 106 7.54 5.74 -4.45
C SER A 106 8.67 5.09 -5.25
N GLN A 107 9.91 5.10 -4.72
CA GLN A 107 11.04 4.44 -5.35
C GLN A 107 10.83 2.93 -5.48
N LEU A 108 10.23 2.29 -4.47
CA LEU A 108 9.92 0.86 -4.49
C LEU A 108 8.90 0.53 -5.57
N SER A 109 7.81 1.30 -5.68
CA SER A 109 6.79 1.12 -6.70
C SER A 109 7.37 1.27 -8.12
N ILE A 110 8.18 2.31 -8.35
CA ILE A 110 8.83 2.57 -9.65
C ILE A 110 9.81 1.45 -9.99
N SER A 111 10.70 1.11 -9.06
CA SER A 111 11.71 0.07 -9.29
C SER A 111 11.06 -1.30 -9.52
N SER A 112 9.95 -1.58 -8.83
CA SER A 112 9.21 -2.82 -9.00
C SER A 112 8.59 -2.94 -10.38
N ARG A 113 7.91 -1.88 -10.84
CA ARG A 113 7.38 -1.78 -12.20
C ARG A 113 8.48 -2.00 -13.24
N ASP A 114 9.60 -1.27 -13.10
CA ASP A 114 10.72 -1.35 -14.05
C ASP A 114 11.38 -2.74 -14.05
N ALA A 115 11.43 -3.39 -12.89
CA ALA A 115 11.91 -4.77 -12.76
C ALA A 115 10.93 -5.76 -13.40
N ALA A 116 9.62 -5.63 -13.14
CA ALA A 116 8.58 -6.49 -13.70
C ALA A 116 8.59 -6.40 -15.24
N SER A 117 8.64 -5.18 -15.79
CA SER A 117 8.76 -4.93 -17.23
C SER A 117 10.00 -5.60 -17.84
N GLY A 118 11.15 -5.50 -17.16
CA GLY A 118 12.38 -6.18 -17.59
C GLY A 118 12.31 -7.71 -17.55
N LEU A 119 11.41 -8.28 -16.73
CA LEU A 119 11.15 -9.72 -16.63
C LEU A 119 10.01 -10.19 -17.54
N ILE A 120 9.39 -9.27 -18.30
CA ILE A 120 8.20 -9.54 -19.11
C ILE A 120 7.07 -10.06 -18.20
N THR A 121 6.85 -9.34 -17.11
CA THR A 121 5.78 -9.58 -16.13
C THR A 121 5.14 -8.26 -15.75
N SER A 122 3.88 -8.29 -15.34
CA SER A 122 3.12 -7.10 -14.92
C SER A 122 3.35 -6.75 -13.43
N SER A 123 3.70 -7.76 -12.63
CA SER A 123 3.95 -7.64 -11.18
C SER A 123 5.20 -8.40 -10.76
N LEU A 124 6.08 -7.72 -10.01
CA LEU A 124 7.28 -8.33 -9.44
C LEU A 124 6.94 -9.32 -8.32
N VAL A 125 5.97 -8.98 -7.46
CA VAL A 125 5.62 -9.83 -6.31
C VAL A 125 4.77 -11.03 -6.69
N ALA A 126 3.92 -10.93 -7.72
CA ALA A 126 3.24 -12.09 -8.30
C ALA A 126 4.20 -12.93 -9.17
N GLY A 127 5.21 -12.28 -9.76
CA GLY A 127 6.21 -12.92 -10.62
C GLY A 127 5.61 -13.49 -11.91
N ARG A 128 6.31 -14.45 -12.52
CA ARG A 128 5.92 -15.08 -13.80
C ARG A 128 4.72 -16.03 -13.70
N ARG A 129 4.15 -16.20 -12.50
CA ARG A 129 2.98 -17.06 -12.29
C ARG A 129 1.68 -16.39 -12.76
N SER A 130 1.71 -15.07 -12.95
CA SER A 130 0.56 -14.35 -13.45
C SER A 130 0.38 -14.57 -14.94
N GLU A 131 -0.64 -15.33 -15.31
CA GLU A 131 -1.20 -15.30 -16.67
C GLU A 131 -1.89 -13.95 -16.96
N ALA A 132 -2.16 -13.16 -15.92
CA ALA A 132 -2.74 -11.85 -16.05
C ALA A 132 -1.63 -10.80 -16.27
N GLU A 133 -1.39 -10.48 -17.54
CA GLU A 133 -0.54 -9.36 -17.97
C GLU A 133 -1.11 -7.99 -17.54
N ASP A 134 -2.31 -7.97 -16.95
CA ASP A 134 -3.08 -6.75 -16.70
C ASP A 134 -2.99 -6.19 -15.27
N HIS A 135 -2.14 -6.75 -14.38
CA HIS A 135 -2.06 -6.31 -12.97
C HIS A 135 -0.68 -5.78 -12.58
N GLY A 136 -0.63 -4.53 -12.10
CA GLY A 136 0.59 -3.88 -11.63
C GLY A 136 0.83 -4.04 -10.13
N ASP A 137 2.07 -3.81 -9.70
CA ASP A 137 2.40 -3.70 -8.27
C ASP A 137 1.91 -2.38 -7.67
N VAL A 138 1.41 -2.43 -6.44
CA VAL A 138 0.97 -1.27 -5.64
C VAL A 138 1.77 -1.22 -4.34
N ALA A 139 2.50 -0.13 -4.12
CA ALA A 139 3.14 0.11 -2.82
C ALA A 139 2.09 0.52 -1.79
N PHE A 140 2.28 0.12 -0.54
CA PHE A 140 1.35 0.44 0.54
C PHE A 140 2.05 0.78 1.85
N TRP A 141 1.33 1.52 2.69
CA TRP A 141 1.73 1.83 4.06
C TRP A 141 0.55 1.51 4.99
N VAL A 142 0.81 0.85 6.13
CA VAL A 142 -0.24 0.53 7.13
C VAL A 142 0.11 1.03 8.53
N GLY A 143 1.33 1.51 8.74
CA GLY A 143 1.75 2.07 10.03
C GLY A 143 2.04 0.98 11.05
N ASN A 144 1.58 1.17 12.28
CA ASN A 144 1.72 0.14 13.31
C ASN A 144 0.58 -0.88 13.17
N ILE A 145 0.91 -2.15 13.33
CA ILE A 145 -0.04 -3.27 13.31
C ILE A 145 0.23 -4.21 14.49
N ASP A 146 -0.74 -5.09 14.77
CA ASP A 146 -0.54 -6.18 15.72
C ASP A 146 0.28 -7.31 15.07
N GLU A 147 1.58 -7.34 15.36
CA GLU A 147 2.51 -8.36 14.83
C GLU A 147 2.12 -9.79 15.23
N THR A 148 1.33 -9.98 16.30
CA THR A 148 0.88 -11.32 16.73
C THR A 148 -0.24 -11.88 15.86
N ARG A 149 -0.87 -11.01 15.07
CA ARG A 149 -1.97 -11.31 14.14
C ARG A 149 -1.53 -11.09 12.70
N LEU A 150 -0.24 -11.25 12.41
CA LEU A 150 0.23 -11.26 11.05
C LEU A 150 -0.21 -12.55 10.34
N PRO A 151 -0.69 -12.46 9.09
CA PRO A 151 -0.74 -11.25 8.27
C PRO A 151 -2.12 -10.56 8.25
N ASP A 152 -3.13 -11.08 8.96
CA ASP A 152 -4.49 -10.52 9.03
C ASP A 152 -4.50 -9.02 9.35
N SER A 153 -3.64 -8.57 10.26
CA SER A 153 -3.59 -7.15 10.65
C SER A 153 -3.19 -6.21 9.51
N ILE A 154 -2.44 -6.68 8.51
CA ILE A 154 -2.12 -5.88 7.31
C ILE A 154 -3.38 -5.70 6.46
N LEU A 155 -4.09 -6.79 6.20
CA LEU A 155 -5.33 -6.79 5.40
C LEU A 155 -6.43 -5.97 6.07
N GLU A 156 -6.62 -6.15 7.37
CA GLU A 156 -7.57 -5.35 8.17
C GLU A 156 -7.23 -3.87 8.11
N ARG A 157 -5.94 -3.50 8.17
CA ARG A 157 -5.53 -2.11 8.14
C ARG A 157 -5.72 -1.46 6.77
N LEU A 158 -5.50 -2.22 5.70
CA LEU A 158 -5.84 -1.83 4.32
C LEU A 158 -7.34 -1.92 4.03
N ASN A 159 -8.12 -2.53 4.93
CA ASN A 159 -9.56 -2.75 4.75
C ASN A 159 -9.88 -3.64 3.53
N VAL A 160 -9.01 -4.61 3.24
CA VAL A 160 -9.17 -5.58 2.15
C VAL A 160 -9.82 -6.86 2.68
N ILE A 161 -10.87 -7.30 2.00
CA ILE A 161 -11.58 -8.55 2.28
C ILE A 161 -10.99 -9.64 1.41
N CYS A 162 -10.52 -10.71 2.06
CA CYS A 162 -10.05 -11.89 1.37
C CYS A 162 -10.87 -13.09 1.85
N PRO A 163 -11.80 -13.62 1.03
CA PRO A 163 -12.70 -14.69 1.45
C PRO A 163 -12.00 -16.05 1.54
N GLY A 164 -10.91 -16.25 0.80
CA GLY A 164 -10.28 -17.55 0.67
C GLY A 164 -9.11 -17.78 1.63
N GLU A 165 -8.45 -18.91 1.45
CA GLU A 165 -7.32 -19.31 2.28
C GLU A 165 -6.10 -18.41 2.07
N MET A 166 -5.37 -18.25 3.16
CA MET A 166 -4.17 -17.44 3.25
C MET A 166 -2.98 -18.35 3.50
N TYR A 167 -1.91 -18.14 2.73
CA TYR A 167 -0.70 -18.95 2.78
C TYR A 167 0.51 -18.07 3.04
N LEU A 168 1.20 -18.32 4.15
CA LEU A 168 2.52 -17.75 4.41
C LEU A 168 3.52 -18.36 3.44
N LEU A 169 4.23 -17.50 2.72
CA LEU A 169 5.32 -17.91 1.84
C LEU A 169 6.58 -18.00 2.72
N GLN A 170 6.79 -19.16 3.34
CA GLN A 170 7.97 -19.37 4.18
C GLN A 170 9.20 -19.57 3.29
N ASN A 171 10.18 -18.68 3.44
CA ASN A 171 11.53 -18.92 2.95
C ASN A 171 12.32 -19.63 4.06
N GLU A 172 12.59 -20.92 3.90
CA GLU A 172 13.51 -21.64 4.77
C GLU A 172 14.90 -20.99 4.67
N GLY A 173 15.27 -20.16 5.65
CA GLY A 173 16.59 -19.52 5.71
C GLY A 173 16.61 -17.99 5.60
N GLY A 174 15.47 -17.30 5.65
CA GLY A 174 15.42 -15.84 5.68
C GLY A 174 15.94 -15.18 4.40
N GLN A 175 15.96 -15.92 3.28
CA GLN A 175 16.18 -15.33 1.97
C GLN A 175 14.95 -14.55 1.51
N MET A 176 15.18 -13.59 0.63
CA MET A 176 14.22 -12.61 0.14
C MET A 176 13.22 -13.24 -0.85
N LEU A 177 12.04 -12.63 -1.01
CA LEU A 177 10.97 -12.89 -2.00
C LEU A 177 10.98 -14.28 -2.62
N THR A 178 10.05 -15.12 -2.19
CA THR A 178 9.76 -16.43 -2.80
C THR A 178 9.56 -16.31 -4.32
N SER A 179 8.98 -15.20 -4.78
CA SER A 179 8.81 -14.83 -6.19
C SER A 179 10.14 -14.52 -6.89
N LEU A 180 11.10 -13.88 -6.20
CA LEU A 180 12.43 -13.60 -6.71
C LEU A 180 13.34 -14.82 -6.71
N ASN A 181 13.13 -15.77 -5.79
CA ASN A 181 13.81 -17.05 -5.79
C ASN A 181 13.47 -17.91 -7.03
N MET A 182 12.37 -17.60 -7.72
CA MET A 182 12.02 -18.23 -8.99
C MET A 182 12.71 -17.59 -10.20
N ILE A 183 13.32 -16.41 -10.04
CA ILE A 183 14.03 -15.74 -11.13
C ILE A 183 15.40 -16.39 -11.28
N ASN A 184 15.80 -16.65 -12.53
CA ASN A 184 17.10 -17.24 -12.79
C ASN A 184 18.22 -16.30 -12.28
N PRO A 185 19.23 -16.78 -11.55
CA PRO A 185 20.36 -15.96 -11.11
C PRO A 185 21.04 -15.14 -12.23
N ILE A 186 20.98 -15.63 -13.47
CA ILE A 186 21.50 -14.92 -14.64
C ILE A 186 20.63 -13.69 -14.97
N GLU A 187 19.30 -13.83 -14.92
CA GLU A 187 18.34 -12.73 -15.11
C GLU A 187 18.48 -11.69 -13.98
N LEU A 188 18.67 -12.17 -12.73
CA LEU A 188 18.96 -11.34 -11.56
C LEU A 188 20.19 -10.45 -11.77
N ASN A 189 21.29 -11.00 -12.28
CA ASN A 189 22.54 -10.26 -12.49
C ASN A 189 22.52 -9.37 -13.74
N ALA A 190 21.58 -9.58 -14.67
CA ALA A 190 21.52 -8.85 -15.93
C ALA A 190 20.64 -7.59 -15.86
N SER A 191 19.66 -7.56 -14.95
CA SER A 191 18.70 -6.45 -14.84
C SER A 191 19.07 -5.49 -13.71
N SER A 192 19.60 -4.32 -14.08
CA SER A 192 19.86 -3.22 -13.12
C SER A 192 18.60 -2.79 -12.36
N ASN A 193 17.44 -2.86 -13.02
CA ASN A 193 16.16 -2.48 -12.43
C ASN A 193 15.73 -3.47 -11.34
N LEU A 194 15.94 -4.76 -11.60
CA LEU A 194 15.70 -5.81 -10.62
C LEU A 194 16.59 -5.64 -9.39
N HIS A 195 17.89 -5.36 -9.58
CA HIS A 195 18.79 -5.03 -8.48
C HIS A 195 18.34 -3.81 -7.67
N ALA A 196 17.78 -2.78 -8.31
CA ALA A 196 17.26 -1.62 -7.61
C ALA A 196 16.04 -1.98 -6.73
N ALA A 197 15.08 -2.73 -7.27
CA ALA A 197 13.90 -3.19 -6.51
C ALA A 197 14.30 -4.09 -5.34
N VAL A 198 15.15 -5.08 -5.59
CA VAL A 198 15.76 -5.97 -4.58
C VAL A 198 16.46 -5.15 -3.49
N GLY A 199 17.28 -4.17 -3.89
CA GLY A 199 18.02 -3.32 -2.96
C GLY A 199 17.12 -2.44 -2.09
N LEU A 200 15.92 -2.07 -2.56
CA LEU A 200 14.92 -1.37 -1.76
C LEU A 200 14.20 -2.31 -0.80
N LEU A 201 13.77 -3.48 -1.26
CA LEU A 201 13.14 -4.49 -0.41
C LEU A 201 14.06 -4.94 0.74
N ALA A 202 15.36 -5.07 0.46
CA ALA A 202 16.37 -5.41 1.47
C ALA A 202 16.58 -4.33 2.55
N LYS A 203 16.03 -3.11 2.37
CA LYS A 203 16.03 -2.07 3.42
C LYS A 203 14.91 -2.27 4.43
N MET A 204 13.93 -3.12 4.14
CA MET A 204 12.87 -3.44 5.09
C MET A 204 13.39 -4.44 6.12
N GLU A 205 12.97 -4.25 7.37
CA GLU A 205 13.18 -5.19 8.46
C GLU A 205 11.93 -6.07 8.64
N LYS A 206 12.04 -7.18 9.40
CA LYS A 206 10.91 -8.06 9.73
C LYS A 206 10.02 -8.44 8.54
N VAL A 207 10.64 -8.79 7.41
CA VAL A 207 9.93 -9.07 6.17
C VAL A 207 9.03 -10.31 6.33
N VAL A 208 7.77 -10.18 5.89
CA VAL A 208 6.80 -11.26 5.77
C VAL A 208 6.24 -11.28 4.36
N GLU A 209 6.04 -12.49 3.86
CA GLU A 209 5.46 -12.73 2.55
C GLU A 209 4.31 -13.69 2.68
N PHE A 210 3.21 -13.36 2.03
CA PHE A 210 2.04 -14.20 2.03
C PHE A 210 1.22 -13.95 0.78
N ARG A 211 0.36 -14.92 0.47
CA ARG A 211 -0.65 -14.80 -0.57
C ARG A 211 -2.02 -15.16 -0.02
N THR A 212 -3.05 -14.62 -0.64
CA THR A 212 -4.43 -14.89 -0.25
C THR A 212 -5.34 -14.82 -1.47
N VAL A 213 -6.33 -15.71 -1.54
CA VAL A 213 -7.34 -15.67 -2.61
C VAL A 213 -8.30 -14.52 -2.34
N ILE A 214 -8.46 -13.64 -3.33
CA ILE A 214 -9.34 -12.46 -3.24
C ILE A 214 -10.66 -12.68 -4.02
N SER A 215 -10.64 -13.49 -5.07
CA SER A 215 -11.84 -13.93 -5.81
C SER A 215 -11.63 -15.37 -6.27
N GLU A 216 -12.45 -16.30 -5.77
CA GLU A 216 -12.43 -17.69 -6.23
C GLU A 216 -12.95 -17.81 -7.68
N GLU A 217 -13.98 -17.02 -8.02
CA GLU A 217 -14.60 -17.01 -9.36
C GLU A 217 -13.61 -16.59 -10.45
N ASP A 218 -12.80 -15.56 -10.17
CA ASP A 218 -11.79 -15.06 -11.09
C ASP A 218 -10.41 -15.71 -10.88
N SER A 219 -10.32 -16.64 -9.93
CA SER A 219 -9.07 -17.26 -9.47
C SER A 219 -7.96 -16.24 -9.17
N LEU A 220 -8.36 -15.09 -8.61
CA LEU A 220 -7.47 -13.98 -8.30
C LEU A 220 -6.79 -14.21 -6.96
N VAL A 221 -5.46 -14.11 -6.97
CA VAL A 221 -4.60 -14.26 -5.81
C VAL A 221 -3.84 -12.95 -5.59
N LEU A 222 -3.95 -12.41 -4.38
CA LEU A 222 -3.19 -11.26 -3.92
C LEU A 222 -1.90 -11.73 -3.26
N TYR A 223 -0.78 -11.27 -3.81
CA TYR A 223 0.57 -11.48 -3.30
C TYR A 223 1.02 -10.23 -2.53
N ILE A 224 1.53 -10.42 -1.31
CA ILE A 224 1.99 -9.32 -0.47
C ILE A 224 3.40 -9.61 0.05
N CYS A 225 4.27 -8.63 -0.12
CA CYS A 225 5.57 -8.55 0.56
C CYS A 225 5.55 -7.31 1.45
N ALA A 226 5.58 -7.54 2.76
CA ALA A 226 5.50 -6.51 3.76
C ALA A 226 6.71 -6.56 4.69
N GLY A 227 7.14 -5.42 5.20
CA GLY A 227 8.15 -5.34 6.25
C GLY A 227 8.05 -4.00 6.97
N THR A 228 8.97 -3.75 7.89
CA THR A 228 9.07 -2.49 8.59
C THR A 228 10.15 -1.61 7.98
N PHE A 229 9.80 -0.35 7.68
CA PHE A 229 10.74 0.70 7.30
C PHE A 229 10.48 1.94 8.15
N GLU A 230 11.53 2.52 8.74
CA GLU A 230 11.40 3.64 9.70
C GLU A 230 10.42 3.32 10.85
N GLY A 231 10.39 2.06 11.29
CA GLY A 231 9.54 1.58 12.38
C GLY A 231 8.05 1.40 12.05
N ALA A 232 7.64 1.60 10.78
CA ALA A 232 6.26 1.41 10.32
C ALA A 232 6.18 0.27 9.31
N TRP A 233 5.07 -0.47 9.33
CA TRP A 233 4.78 -1.51 8.34
C TRP A 233 4.35 -0.90 7.02
N CYS A 234 4.98 -1.38 5.95
CA CYS A 234 4.75 -0.99 4.58
C CYS A 234 5.21 -2.12 3.65
N GLY A 235 5.00 -1.95 2.35
CA GLY A 235 5.45 -2.97 1.41
C GLY A 235 4.88 -2.79 0.02
N LEU A 236 4.80 -3.91 -0.68
CA LEU A 236 4.36 -4.01 -2.05
C LEU A 236 3.36 -5.16 -2.18
N MET A 237 2.31 -4.96 -2.98
CA MET A 237 1.34 -6.01 -3.31
C MET A 237 1.08 -6.07 -4.81
N GLY A 238 0.70 -7.24 -5.29
CA GLY A 238 0.41 -7.49 -6.71
C GLY A 238 -0.59 -8.63 -6.85
N LEU A 239 -1.26 -8.69 -7.99
CA LEU A 239 -2.28 -9.70 -8.26
C LEU A 239 -1.81 -10.68 -9.34
N SER A 240 -2.29 -11.91 -9.22
CA SER A 240 -2.14 -12.97 -10.21
C SER A 240 -3.49 -13.63 -10.45
N VAL A 241 -3.73 -14.13 -11.65
CA VAL A 241 -4.73 -15.17 -11.90
C VAL A 241 -4.01 -16.52 -11.84
N GLU A 242 -4.50 -17.46 -11.04
CA GLU A 242 -3.97 -18.83 -10.97
C GLU A 242 -5.01 -19.81 -11.50
N SER A 243 -4.63 -20.70 -12.42
CA SER A 243 -5.48 -21.82 -12.81
C SER A 243 -5.27 -23.00 -11.86
N ASP A 244 -6.38 -23.62 -11.40
CA ASP A 244 -6.39 -24.85 -10.62
C ASP A 244 -5.79 -26.06 -11.36
#